data_AF-A0A1G6DUD1-F1
#
_entry.id   AF-A0A1G6DUD1-F1
#
_cell.length_a   1.000
_cell.length_b   1.000
_cell.length_c   1.000
_cell.angle_alpha   90.00
_cell.angle_beta   90.00
_cell.angle_gamma   90.00
#
_symmetry.space_group_name_H-M   'P 1'
#
loop_
_entity.id
_entity.type
_entity.pdbx_description
1 polymer ?
#
loop_
_entity_poly.entity_id
_entity_poly.type
_entity_poly.pdbx_seq_one_letter_code
_entity_poly.pdbx_strand_id
1 'polypeptide(L)'
;SKSFNELLPLYNIVHSMSRAGTPTDNAAMEAINGWMKAEMFMDLHLTSTENIAEEIANYIVFFNEERPAYSLNYLTPKQYREYYA
;
A
#
# COMPACT_ATOMS: atom_id res chain seq x y z
N SER A 1 -17.53 5.93 -9.56
CA SER A 1 -18.69 5.14 -10.03
C SER A 1 -19.88 5.41 -9.12
N LYS A 2 -21.10 5.54 -9.67
CA LYS A 2 -22.31 5.69 -8.86
C LYS A 2 -22.54 4.47 -7.96
N SER A 3 -22.42 3.26 -8.52
CA SER A 3 -22.62 2.01 -7.78
C SER A 3 -21.64 1.84 -6.60
N PHE A 4 -20.38 2.25 -6.77
CA PHE A 4 -19.39 2.18 -5.69
C PHE A 4 -19.73 3.13 -4.54
N ASN A 5 -20.09 4.39 -4.84
CA ASN A 5 -20.44 5.38 -3.80
C ASN A 5 -21.72 5.00 -3.05
N GLU A 6 -22.66 4.30 -3.69
CA GLU A 6 -23.89 3.81 -3.05
C GLU A 6 -23.62 2.62 -2.10
N LEU A 7 -22.55 1.85 -2.33
CA LEU A 7 -22.17 0.72 -1.48
C LEU A 7 -21.52 1.16 -0.16
N LEU A 8 -20.72 2.22 -0.14
CA LEU A 8 -19.91 2.61 1.03
C LEU A 8 -20.74 2.86 2.32
N PRO A 9 -21.88 3.58 2.28
CA PRO A 9 -22.70 3.80 3.47
C PRO A 9 -23.29 2.51 4.05
N LEU A 10 -23.50 1.47 3.22
CA LEU A 10 -24.03 0.17 3.66
C LEU A 10 -23.02 -0.59 4.55
N TYR A 11 -21.73 -0.26 4.44
CA TYR A 11 -20.65 -0.82 5.26
C TYR A 11 -20.13 0.18 6.29
N ASN A 12 -20.88 1.26 6.57
CA ASN A 12 -20.48 2.34 7.47
C ASN A 12 -19.14 3.01 7.11
N ILE A 13 -18.79 3.04 5.81
CA ILE A 13 -17.55 3.66 5.30
C ILE A 13 -17.85 5.11 4.89
N VAL A 14 -17.11 6.06 5.47
CA VAL A 14 -17.12 7.46 5.05
C VAL A 14 -16.09 7.65 3.94
N HIS A 15 -16.54 8.06 2.76
CA HIS A 15 -15.66 8.34 1.63
C HIS A 15 -15.05 9.74 1.74
N SER A 16 -13.73 9.85 1.62
CA SER A 16 -13.01 11.12 1.56
C SER A 16 -12.12 11.13 0.32
N MET A 17 -12.08 12.26 -0.39
CA MET A 17 -11.31 12.44 -1.61
C MET A 17 -10.34 13.60 -1.46
N SER A 18 -9.12 13.46 -2.00
CA SER A 18 -8.16 14.56 -2.14
C SER A 18 -8.73 15.71 -2.98
N ARG A 19 -8.19 16.92 -2.78
CA ARG A 19 -8.58 18.07 -3.59
C ARG A 19 -8.19 17.84 -5.05
N ALA A 20 -9.03 18.34 -5.97
CA ALA A 20 -8.76 18.23 -7.39
C ALA A 20 -7.41 18.87 -7.75
N GLY A 21 -6.61 18.18 -8.55
CA GLY A 21 -5.29 18.66 -9.00
C GLY A 21 -4.22 18.73 -7.90
N THR A 22 -4.43 18.09 -6.74
CA THR A 22 -3.51 18.16 -5.60
C THR A 22 -2.92 16.78 -5.26
N PRO A 23 -1.86 16.31 -5.96
CA PRO A 23 -1.27 14.99 -5.72
C PRO A 23 -0.65 14.84 -4.32
N THR A 24 -0.19 15.95 -3.74
CA THR A 24 0.41 15.99 -2.40
C THR A 24 -0.54 15.56 -1.28
N ASP A 25 -1.86 15.69 -1.49
CA ASP A 25 -2.86 15.19 -0.54
C ASP A 25 -2.83 13.65 -0.43
N ASN A 26 -2.22 12.96 -1.40
CA ASN A 26 -2.04 11.51 -1.46
C ASN A 26 -0.55 11.09 -1.41
N ALA A 27 0.34 11.98 -0.96
CA ALA A 27 1.79 11.79 -1.03
C ALA A 27 2.29 10.48 -0.39
N ALA A 28 1.66 10.03 0.70
CA ALA A 28 2.03 8.78 1.37
C ALA A 28 1.84 7.56 0.44
N MET A 29 0.70 7.48 -0.25
CA MET A 29 0.45 6.39 -1.20
C MET A 29 1.31 6.51 -2.45
N GLU A 30 1.60 7.73 -2.91
CA GLU A 30 2.53 7.95 -4.02
C GLU A 30 3.94 7.45 -3.68
N ALA A 31 4.43 7.73 -2.47
CA ALA A 31 5.73 7.26 -1.99
C ALA A 31 5.78 5.72 -1.93
N ILE A 32 4.76 5.08 -1.33
CA ILE A 32 4.67 3.62 -1.25
C ILE A 32 4.69 2.99 -2.65
N ASN A 33 3.90 3.53 -3.59
CA ASN A 33 3.87 3.04 -4.97
C ASN A 33 5.21 3.25 -5.70
N GLY A 34 5.92 4.33 -5.40
CA GLY A 34 7.25 4.61 -5.93
C GLY A 34 8.28 3.60 -5.42
N TRP A 35 8.32 3.36 -4.10
CA TRP A 35 9.22 2.38 -3.48
C TRP A 35 8.95 0.97 -3.99
N MET A 36 7.69 0.54 -4.01
CA MET A 36 7.31 -0.78 -4.54
C MET A 36 7.85 -1.00 -5.94
N LYS A 37 7.62 -0.06 -6.86
CA LYS A 37 8.12 -0.19 -8.24
C LYS A 37 9.65 -0.23 -8.27
N ALA A 38 10.31 0.69 -7.57
CA ALA A 38 11.76 0.75 -7.56
C ALA A 38 12.39 -0.56 -7.04
N GLU A 39 11.90 -1.06 -5.91
CA GLU A 39 12.38 -2.31 -5.28
C GLU A 39 12.07 -3.54 -6.15
N MET A 40 10.88 -3.61 -6.74
CA MET A 40 10.52 -4.69 -7.65
C MET A 40 11.40 -4.74 -8.91
N PHE A 41 11.78 -3.58 -9.46
CA PHE A 41 12.67 -3.53 -10.63
C PHE A 41 14.15 -3.74 -10.27
N MET A 42 14.62 -3.19 -9.16
CA MET A 42 16.05 -3.18 -8.80
C MET A 42 16.47 -4.40 -7.98
N ASP A 43 15.67 -4.79 -6.99
CA ASP A 43 16.05 -5.82 -6.02
C ASP A 43 15.48 -7.19 -6.42
N LEU A 44 14.23 -7.23 -6.89
CA LEU A 44 13.55 -8.46 -7.30
C LEU A 44 13.75 -8.83 -8.78
N HIS A 45 14.48 -8.00 -9.55
CA HIS A 45 14.88 -8.28 -10.94
C HIS A 45 13.74 -8.80 -11.82
N LEU A 46 12.58 -8.15 -11.76
CA LEU A 46 11.46 -8.46 -12.65
C LEU A 46 11.83 -8.19 -14.11
N THR A 47 12.32 -9.23 -14.77
CA THR A 47 12.75 -9.23 -16.17
C THR A 47 11.64 -9.71 -17.11
N SER A 48 10.57 -10.28 -16.56
CA SER A 48 9.43 -10.80 -17.31
C SER A 48 8.10 -10.36 -16.69
N THR A 49 7.10 -10.15 -17.53
CA THR A 49 5.73 -9.86 -17.10
C THR A 49 4.95 -11.10 -16.65
N GLU A 50 5.54 -12.29 -16.82
CA GLU A 50 4.82 -13.58 -16.70
C GLU A 50 4.40 -13.97 -15.27
N ASN A 51 4.76 -13.21 -14.23
CA ASN A 51 4.31 -13.46 -12.85
C ASN A 51 4.08 -12.20 -12.01
N ILE A 52 3.76 -11.06 -12.63
CA ILE A 52 3.61 -9.78 -11.91
C ILE A 52 2.63 -9.88 -10.73
N ALA A 53 1.52 -10.62 -10.87
CA ALA A 53 0.54 -10.74 -9.80
C ALA A 53 1.09 -11.46 -8.55
N GLU A 54 1.87 -12.53 -8.76
CA GLU A 54 2.51 -13.28 -7.68
C GLU A 54 3.59 -12.42 -7.00
N GLU A 55 4.36 -11.70 -7.79
CA GLU A 55 5.43 -10.83 -7.31
C GLU A 55 4.89 -9.64 -6.50
N ILE A 56 3.78 -9.04 -6.94
CA ILE A 56 3.06 -8.03 -6.15
C ILE A 56 2.55 -8.64 -4.84
N ALA A 57 1.97 -9.83 -4.88
CA ALA A 57 1.45 -10.49 -3.68
C ALA A 57 2.58 -10.77 -2.67
N ASN A 58 3.71 -11.28 -3.14
CA ASN A 58 4.90 -11.52 -2.31
C ASN A 58 5.45 -10.21 -1.72
N TYR A 59 5.51 -9.14 -2.52
CA TYR A 59 5.95 -7.84 -2.03
C TYR A 59 5.02 -7.29 -0.94
N ILE A 60 3.70 -7.46 -1.08
CA ILE A 60 2.73 -7.03 -0.06
C ILE A 60 2.96 -7.76 1.27
N VAL A 61 3.24 -9.07 1.22
CA VAL A 61 3.56 -9.85 2.42
C VAL A 61 4.86 -9.35 3.05
N PHE A 62 5.93 -9.23 2.25
CA PHE A 62 7.21 -8.70 2.70
C PHE A 62 7.07 -7.33 3.39
N PHE A 63 6.36 -6.39 2.74
CA PHE A 63 6.19 -5.04 3.27
C PHE A 63 5.44 -4.99 4.60
N ASN A 64 4.41 -5.82 4.77
CA ASN A 64 3.56 -5.78 5.96
C ASN A 64 4.04 -6.66 7.11
N GLU A 65 4.68 -7.79 6.79
CA GLU A 65 4.99 -8.82 7.78
C GLU A 65 6.48 -8.94 8.10
N GLU A 66 7.36 -8.57 7.17
CA GLU A 66 8.80 -8.83 7.30
C GLU A 66 9.62 -7.54 7.42
N ARG A 67 9.18 -6.45 6.79
CA ARG A 67 9.91 -5.18 6.72
C ARG A 67 9.78 -4.35 8.01
N PRO A 68 10.86 -4.17 8.80
CA PRO A 68 10.83 -3.31 9.97
C PRO A 68 10.80 -1.84 9.53
N ALA A 69 9.91 -1.05 10.10
CA ALA A 69 9.81 0.38 9.81
C ALA A 69 10.43 1.21 10.95
N TYR A 70 11.38 2.08 10.62
CA TYR A 70 11.99 2.99 11.60
C TYR A 70 10.96 3.82 12.35
N SER A 71 9.97 4.35 11.63
CA SER A 71 8.86 5.14 12.19
C SER A 71 7.96 4.34 13.14
N LEU A 72 8.01 3.01 13.09
CA LEU A 72 7.25 2.11 13.95
C LEU A 72 8.12 1.48 15.04
N ASN A 73 9.21 2.16 15.46
CA ASN A 73 10.19 1.64 16.41
C ASN A 73 10.79 0.29 15.96
N TYR A 74 11.06 0.15 14.66
CA TYR A 74 11.56 -1.09 14.05
C TYR A 74 10.61 -2.29 14.19
N LEU A 75 9.31 -2.05 14.37
CA LEU A 75 8.28 -3.07 14.22
C LEU A 75 7.83 -3.16 12.76
N THR A 76 7.33 -4.32 12.36
CA THR A 76 6.62 -4.46 11.09
C THR A 76 5.21 -3.86 11.19
N PRO A 77 4.58 -3.44 10.08
CA PRO A 77 3.21 -2.93 10.10
C PRO A 77 2.21 -3.87 10.81
N LYS A 78 2.35 -5.18 10.60
CA LYS A 78 1.54 -6.21 11.28
C LYS A 78 1.78 -6.21 12.79
N GLN A 79 3.03 -6.25 13.23
CA GLN A 79 3.38 -6.21 14.65
C GLN A 79 2.86 -4.93 15.32
N TYR A 80 3.06 -3.77 14.68
CA TYR A 80 2.58 -2.50 15.19
C TYR A 80 1.06 -2.52 15.39
N ARG A 81 0.32 -3.07 14.43
CA ARG A 81 -1.14 -3.24 14.56
C ARG A 81 -1.50 -4.16 15.73
N GLU A 82 -0.83 -5.30 15.88
CA GLU A 82 -1.11 -6.26 16.96
C GLU A 82 -0.82 -5.71 18.36
N TYR A 83 0.17 -4.81 18.50
CA TYR A 83 0.52 -4.22 19.80
C TYR A 83 -0.34 -3.00 20.17
N TYR A 84 -0.83 -2.24 19.20
CA TYR A 84 -1.41 -0.91 19.44
C TYR A 84 -2.83 -0.68 18.90
N ALA A 85 -3.37 -1.58 18.06
CA ALA A 85 -4.72 -1.46 17.48
C ALA A 85 -5.70 -2.47 18.11
#